data_AF-A0A956FX60-F1
#
_entry.id   AF-A0A956FX60-F1
#
_cell.length_a   1.000
_cell.length_b   1.000
_cell.length_c   1.000
_cell.angle_alpha   90.00
_cell.angle_beta   90.00
_cell.angle_gamma   90.00
#
_symmetry.space_group_name_H-M   'P 1'
#
loop_
_entity.id
_entity.type
_entity.pdbx_description
1 polymer ?
#
loop_
_entity_poly.entity_id
_entity_poly.type
_entity_poly.pdbx_seq_one_letter_code
_entity_poly.pdbx_strand_id
1 'polypeptide(L)'
;MNLRALRIPVLSTASLCAFALVGALFGVSSPAQADDDACTAKSFKLKEVEKVCKDGGRKAAKKMMQAAVKKAKEAGEKMNCKSCHNDIKEKFDLKANAVKDLKPWI
;
A
#
# COMPACT_ATOMS: atom_id res chain seq x y z
N MET A 1 23.72 11.16 52.04
CA MET A 1 22.33 11.28 52.55
C MET A 1 21.45 10.37 51.71
N ASN A 2 21.23 9.16 52.22
CA ASN A 2 19.90 8.64 52.62
C ASN A 2 18.96 8.36 51.45
N LEU A 3 18.84 7.08 51.07
CA LEU A 3 17.52 6.50 50.84
C LEU A 3 17.51 5.07 51.42
N ARG A 4 16.66 4.91 52.43
CA ARG A 4 16.28 3.70 53.17
C ARG A 4 15.83 2.61 52.18
N ALA A 5 16.45 1.44 52.20
CA ALA A 5 16.00 0.28 52.99
C ALA A 5 14.56 -0.18 52.72
N LEU A 6 14.51 -1.31 52.01
CA LEU A 6 13.84 -2.56 52.38
C LEU A 6 12.34 -2.77 52.11
N ARG A 7 12.12 -3.99 51.58
CA ARG A 7 10.98 -4.90 51.68
C ARG A 7 9.82 -4.73 50.70
N ILE A 8 9.87 -5.56 49.66
CA ILE A 8 8.71 -6.37 49.28
C ILE A 8 9.20 -7.82 49.10
N PRO A 9 8.53 -8.81 49.74
CA PRO A 9 9.09 -10.13 50.03
C PRO A 9 9.16 -11.05 48.82
N VAL A 10 10.24 -11.83 48.76
CA VAL A 10 10.30 -13.12 48.08
C VAL A 10 9.34 -14.05 48.82
N LEU A 11 8.25 -14.44 48.18
CA LEU A 11 7.49 -15.61 48.58
C LEU A 11 7.29 -16.52 47.37
N SER A 12 8.04 -17.62 47.40
CA SER A 12 7.77 -18.85 46.66
C SER A 12 6.28 -19.18 46.67
N THR A 13 5.73 -19.51 45.50
CA THR A 13 5.23 -20.86 45.19
C THR A 13 4.90 -20.91 43.71
N ALA A 14 5.42 -21.95 43.06
CA ALA A 14 5.08 -22.35 41.71
C ALA A 14 3.55 -22.39 41.51
N SER A 15 3.06 -21.75 40.45
CA SER A 15 1.75 -22.08 39.90
C SER A 15 1.65 -21.64 38.44
N LEU A 16 1.77 -22.65 37.57
CA LEU A 16 1.01 -22.90 36.35
C LEU A 16 0.37 -21.72 35.59
N CYS A 17 0.70 -21.69 34.30
CA CYS A 17 -0.20 -21.46 33.16
C CYS A 17 -1.06 -20.19 33.17
N ALA A 18 -0.67 -19.23 32.32
CA ALA A 18 -1.49 -18.63 31.26
C ALA A 18 -1.12 -17.16 31.07
N PHE A 19 -0.10 -16.90 30.25
CA PHE A 19 0.00 -15.60 29.58
C PHE A 19 -1.10 -15.56 28.51
N ALA A 20 -2.27 -15.06 28.92
CA ALA A 20 -3.38 -14.76 28.02
C ALA A 20 -2.94 -13.68 27.03
N LEU A 21 -2.78 -14.13 25.80
CA LEU A 21 -2.39 -13.42 24.60
C LEU A 21 -3.56 -12.52 24.15
N VAL A 22 -3.64 -11.30 24.67
CA VAL A 22 -4.61 -10.28 24.22
C VAL A 22 -3.86 -9.16 23.51
N GLY A 23 -3.52 -9.41 22.25
CA GLY A 23 -2.88 -8.43 21.40
C GLY A 23 -3.13 -8.75 19.94
N ALA A 24 -3.64 -7.76 19.20
CA ALA A 24 -3.77 -7.72 17.75
C ALA A 24 -4.96 -8.46 17.10
N LEU A 25 -6.17 -7.94 17.32
CA LEU A 25 -7.29 -8.08 16.36
C LEU A 25 -7.73 -6.70 15.86
N PHE A 26 -6.80 -5.91 15.32
CA PHE A 26 -7.13 -4.80 14.43
C PHE A 26 -6.74 -5.17 13.00
N GLY A 27 -7.42 -6.18 12.47
CA GLY A 27 -7.42 -6.49 11.04
C GLY A 27 -8.18 -5.42 10.30
N VAL A 28 -7.49 -4.35 9.88
CA VAL A 28 -8.02 -3.35 8.95
C VAL A 28 -8.27 -4.02 7.59
N SER A 29 -9.45 -4.60 7.45
CA SER A 29 -9.95 -5.09 6.17
C SER A 29 -10.30 -3.86 5.33
N SER A 30 -9.33 -3.37 4.55
CA SER A 30 -9.64 -2.41 3.49
C SER A 30 -10.64 -3.08 2.55
N PRO A 31 -11.82 -2.49 2.27
CA PRO A 31 -12.73 -3.08 1.30
C PRO A 31 -12.00 -3.13 -0.04
N ALA A 32 -11.66 -4.34 -0.48
CA ALA A 32 -11.24 -4.58 -1.84
C ALA A 32 -12.46 -4.28 -2.72
N GLN A 33 -12.56 -3.05 -3.24
CA GLN A 33 -13.44 -2.80 -4.38
C GLN A 33 -13.11 -3.86 -5.42
N ALA A 34 -14.13 -4.64 -5.80
CA ALA A 34 -14.06 -5.60 -6.88
C ALA A 34 -13.85 -4.82 -8.19
N ASP A 35 -12.59 -4.44 -8.42
CA ASP A 35 -12.09 -3.75 -9.62
C ASP A 35 -11.69 -4.80 -10.69
N ASP A 36 -12.40 -5.94 -10.76
CA ASP A 36 -12.16 -6.99 -11.76
C ASP A 36 -12.69 -6.61 -13.16
N ASP A 37 -13.19 -5.37 -13.30
CA ASP A 37 -13.62 -4.78 -14.56
C ASP A 37 -12.49 -4.74 -15.61
N ALA A 38 -12.87 -4.91 -16.87
CA ALA A 38 -12.01 -4.58 -17.99
C ALA A 38 -11.60 -3.10 -17.92
N CYS A 39 -10.38 -2.77 -18.37
CA CYS A 39 -10.00 -1.37 -18.42
C CYS A 39 -10.84 -0.62 -19.46
N THR A 40 -11.41 0.49 -19.03
CA THR A 40 -12.24 1.36 -19.87
C THR A 40 -11.42 2.35 -20.70
N ALA A 41 -10.10 2.40 -20.50
CA ALA A 41 -9.20 3.29 -21.22
C ALA A 41 -9.19 2.92 -22.72
N LYS A 42 -9.51 3.89 -23.57
CA LYS A 42 -9.56 3.70 -25.04
C LYS A 42 -8.18 3.53 -25.67
N SER A 43 -7.12 3.99 -25.00
CA SER A 43 -5.75 3.88 -25.50
C SER A 43 -4.75 3.83 -24.36
N PHE A 44 -3.73 3.00 -24.50
CA PHE A 44 -2.61 2.90 -23.57
C PHE A 44 -1.37 3.51 -24.21
N LYS A 45 -0.68 4.39 -23.46
CA LYS A 45 0.60 4.96 -23.90
C LYS A 45 1.80 4.07 -23.56
N LEU A 46 1.60 3.10 -22.66
CA LEU A 46 2.61 2.19 -22.14
C LEU A 46 2.16 0.75 -22.40
N LYS A 47 2.96 0.02 -23.20
CA LYS A 47 2.65 -1.36 -23.59
C LYS A 47 2.57 -2.31 -22.39
N GLU A 48 3.39 -2.09 -21.37
CA GLU A 48 3.39 -2.90 -20.14
C GLU A 48 2.04 -2.79 -19.39
N VAL A 49 1.48 -1.58 -19.34
CA VAL A 49 0.18 -1.31 -18.72
C VAL A 49 -0.95 -1.93 -19.52
N GLU A 50 -0.87 -1.85 -20.85
CA GLU A 50 -1.83 -2.50 -21.74
C GLU A 50 -1.83 -4.01 -21.56
N LYS A 51 -0.64 -4.63 -21.49
CA LYS A 51 -0.50 -6.07 -21.28
C LYS A 51 -1.11 -6.50 -19.94
N VAL A 52 -0.74 -5.84 -18.85
CA VAL A 52 -1.26 -6.17 -17.52
C VAL A 52 -2.76 -5.90 -17.41
N CYS A 53 -3.26 -4.87 -18.07
CA CYS A 53 -4.69 -4.64 -18.20
C CYS A 53 -5.41 -5.79 -18.92
N LYS A 54 -4.88 -6.24 -20.07
CA LYS A 54 -5.46 -7.35 -20.85
C LYS A 54 -5.45 -8.67 -20.07
N ASP A 55 -4.37 -8.93 -19.34
CA ASP A 55 -4.17 -10.19 -18.62
C ASP A 55 -4.91 -10.23 -17.27
N GLY A 56 -5.04 -9.10 -16.58
CA GLY A 56 -5.53 -9.04 -15.19
C GLY A 56 -6.51 -7.92 -14.86
N GLY A 57 -7.04 -7.24 -15.87
CA GLY A 57 -8.06 -6.21 -15.74
C GLY A 57 -7.58 -4.92 -15.07
N ARG A 58 -8.55 -4.07 -14.72
CA ARG A 58 -8.31 -2.74 -14.12
C ARG A 58 -7.54 -2.83 -12.81
N LYS A 59 -7.86 -3.81 -11.96
CA LYS A 59 -7.18 -4.04 -10.68
C LYS A 59 -5.70 -4.35 -10.85
N ALA A 60 -5.32 -5.21 -11.80
CA ALA A 60 -3.92 -5.52 -12.05
C ALA A 60 -3.15 -4.30 -12.57
N ALA A 61 -3.74 -3.57 -13.53
CA ALA A 61 -3.15 -2.34 -14.04
C ALA A 61 -2.96 -1.30 -12.91
N LYS A 62 -3.98 -1.08 -12.07
CA LYS A 62 -3.92 -0.19 -10.90
C LYS A 62 -2.81 -0.59 -9.93
N LYS A 63 -2.67 -1.89 -9.62
CA LYS A 63 -1.59 -2.39 -8.75
C LYS A 63 -0.20 -2.11 -9.32
N MET A 64 0.01 -2.33 -10.63
CA MET A 64 1.26 -1.97 -11.29
C MET A 64 1.57 -0.47 -11.15
N MET A 65 0.59 0.40 -11.42
CA MET A 65 0.76 1.85 -11.28
C MET A 65 1.07 2.26 -9.84
N GLN A 66 0.39 1.67 -8.86
CA GLN A 66 0.66 1.92 -7.44
C GLN A 66 2.08 1.47 -7.05
N ALA A 67 2.56 0.34 -7.57
CA ALA A 67 3.91 -0.14 -7.33
C ALA A 67 4.96 0.80 -7.94
N ALA A 68 4.73 1.31 -9.15
CA ALA A 68 5.59 2.30 -9.78
C ALA A 68 5.67 3.61 -8.98
N VAL A 69 4.51 4.14 -8.55
CA VAL A 69 4.45 5.33 -7.69
C VAL A 69 5.15 5.07 -6.34
N LYS A 70 5.03 3.86 -5.77
CA LYS A 70 5.73 3.48 -4.54
C LYS A 70 7.25 3.51 -4.73
N LYS A 71 7.77 2.89 -5.80
CA LYS A 71 9.21 2.93 -6.12
C LYS A 71 9.71 4.37 -6.30
N ALA A 72 8.95 5.21 -7.00
CA ALA A 72 9.29 6.62 -7.17
C ALA A 72 9.40 7.34 -5.82
N LYS A 73 8.42 7.14 -4.93
CA LYS A 73 8.44 7.73 -3.57
C LYS A 73 9.59 7.22 -2.72
N GLU A 74 9.91 5.94 -2.81
CA GLU A 74 11.06 5.34 -2.11
C GLU A 74 12.40 5.92 -2.60
N ALA A 75 12.46 6.37 -3.86
CA ALA A 75 13.60 7.09 -4.42
C ALA A 75 13.60 8.60 -4.14
N GLY A 76 12.61 9.13 -3.40
CA GLY A 76 12.52 10.55 -3.04
C GLY A 76 11.63 11.41 -3.95
N GLU A 77 11.00 10.82 -4.96
CA GLU A 77 10.10 11.56 -5.87
C GLU A 77 8.72 11.81 -5.25
N LYS A 78 8.18 13.02 -5.42
CA LYS A 78 6.83 13.39 -4.93
C LYS A 78 5.71 12.98 -5.89
N MET A 79 5.78 11.75 -6.40
CA MET A 79 4.82 11.23 -7.37
C MET A 79 3.51 10.81 -6.69
N ASN A 80 2.38 11.13 -7.30
CA ASN A 80 1.06 10.66 -6.91
C ASN A 80 0.16 10.48 -8.14
N CYS A 81 -1.04 9.92 -7.96
CA CYS A 81 -1.95 9.65 -9.07
C CYS A 81 -2.27 10.93 -9.89
N LYS A 82 -2.43 12.08 -9.22
CA LYS A 82 -2.69 13.37 -9.87
C LYS A 82 -1.46 13.98 -10.54
N SER A 83 -0.25 13.49 -10.24
CA SER A 83 0.96 13.92 -10.96
C SER A 83 0.93 13.43 -12.42
N CYS A 84 0.31 12.28 -12.68
CA CYS A 84 0.22 11.67 -14.01
C CYS A 84 -1.16 11.84 -14.67
N HIS A 85 -2.24 11.89 -13.90
CA HIS A 85 -3.59 11.96 -14.44
C HIS A 85 -4.22 13.36 -14.31
N ASN A 86 -4.95 13.78 -15.35
CA ASN A 86 -5.87 14.92 -15.31
C ASN A 86 -7.16 14.55 -14.58
N ASP A 87 -7.64 13.33 -14.81
CA ASP A 87 -8.79 12.75 -14.13
C ASP A 87 -8.48 11.31 -13.74
N ILE A 88 -8.93 10.90 -12.56
CA ILE A 88 -8.70 9.55 -12.00
C ILE A 88 -9.99 8.77 -11.76
N LYS A 89 -11.14 9.33 -12.13
CA LYS A 89 -12.45 8.77 -11.81
C LYS A 89 -13.15 8.18 -13.03
N GLU A 90 -13.09 8.87 -14.16
CA GLU A 90 -13.90 8.55 -15.33
C GLU A 90 -13.03 8.22 -16.55
N LYS A 91 -12.18 9.17 -16.97
CA LYS A 91 -11.46 9.08 -18.25
C LYS A 91 -10.04 8.57 -18.12
N PHE A 92 -9.45 8.66 -16.92
CA PHE A 92 -8.05 8.32 -16.68
C PHE A 92 -7.08 9.09 -17.59
N ASP A 93 -7.49 10.29 -18.05
CA ASP A 93 -6.72 11.11 -18.99
C ASP A 93 -5.33 11.41 -18.44
N LEU A 94 -4.31 11.25 -19.27
CA LEU A 94 -2.91 11.44 -18.89
C LEU A 94 -2.45 12.86 -19.19
N LYS A 95 -1.61 13.40 -18.31
CA LYS A 95 -0.83 14.60 -18.58
C LYS A 95 0.26 14.31 -19.61
N ALA A 96 0.73 15.34 -20.30
CA ALA A 96 1.73 15.20 -21.36
C ALA A 96 3.05 14.56 -20.86
N ASN A 97 3.44 14.83 -19.61
CA ASN A 97 4.65 14.31 -18.97
C ASN A 97 4.45 12.95 -18.28
N ALA A 98 3.20 12.48 -18.12
CA ALA A 98 2.89 11.29 -17.31
C ALA A 98 3.69 10.04 -17.71
N VAL A 99 3.81 9.79 -19.01
CA VAL A 99 4.53 8.62 -19.53
C VAL A 99 6.02 8.74 -19.26
N LYS A 100 6.60 9.94 -19.43
CA LYS A 100 8.03 10.17 -19.22
C LYS A 100 8.39 10.00 -17.75
N ASP A 101 7.56 10.53 -16.87
CA ASP A 101 7.81 10.51 -15.43
C ASP A 101 7.60 9.12 -14.83
N LEU A 102 6.64 8.35 -15.36
CA LEU A 102 6.34 7.01 -14.86
C LEU A 102 7.31 5.94 -15.40
N LYS A 103 7.79 6.08 -16.64
CA LYS A 103 8.61 5.08 -17.33
C LYS A 103 9.83 4.55 -16.55
N PRO A 104 10.55 5.33 -15.74
CA PRO A 104 11.66 4.82 -14.93
C PRO A 104 11.24 3.82 -13.83
N TRP A 105 9.95 3.76 -13.50
CA TRP A 105 9.44 3.04 -12.32
C TRP A 105 8.60 1.81 -12.65
N ILE A 106 8.26 1.62 -13.93
CA ILE A 106 7.51 0.47 -14.44
C ILE A 106 8.43 -0.61 -14.97
#